data_AF-A0A1D2R4A3-F1
#
_entry.id   AF-A0A1D2R4A3-F1
#
_cell.length_a   1.000
_cell.length_b   1.000
_cell.length_c   1.000
_cell.angle_alpha   90.00
_cell.angle_beta   90.00
_cell.angle_gamma   90.00
#
_symmetry.space_group_name_H-M   'P 1'
#
loop_
_entity.id
_entity.type
_entity.pdbx_description
1 polymer ?
#
loop_
_entity_poly.entity_id
_entity_poly.type
_entity_poly.pdbx_seq_one_letter_code
_entity_poly.pdbx_strand_id
1 'polypeptide(L)'
;MKIIREEYSPNWKEAFEVEKKVLAEVLREFNPLIEHVGGNSVEGLCAKPIIDINIGVKEPDHLDQSVEKRKNCELFNSFIIY
;
A
#
# COMPACT_ATOMS: atom_id res chain seq x y z
N MET A 1 7.79 -6.21 -23.23
CA MET A 1 7.20 -5.57 -22.05
C MET A 1 8.03 -4.34 -21.72
N LYS A 2 7.48 -3.12 -21.83
CA LYS A 2 8.24 -1.88 -21.58
C LYS A 2 8.18 -1.59 -20.08
N ILE A 3 9.31 -1.66 -19.40
CA ILE A 3 9.39 -1.29 -17.98
C ILE A 3 9.53 0.23 -17.95
N ILE A 4 8.45 0.93 -17.58
CA ILE A 4 8.47 2.38 -17.36
C ILE A 4 9.07 2.62 -15.98
N ARG A 5 10.11 3.43 -15.91
CA ARG A 5 10.69 3.97 -14.68
C ARG A 5 10.71 5.48 -14.81
N GLU A 6 10.38 6.16 -13.73
CA GLU A 6 10.32 7.62 -13.65
C GLU A 6 11.26 8.09 -12.54
N GLU A 7 11.73 9.32 -12.66
CA GLU A 7 12.45 9.99 -11.58
C GLU A 7 11.56 10.11 -10.35
N TYR A 8 12.19 10.28 -9.19
CA TYR A 8 11.45 10.43 -7.94
C TYR A 8 10.39 11.52 -8.03
N SER A 9 9.16 11.18 -7.63
CA SER A 9 8.05 12.12 -7.54
C SER A 9 7.60 12.28 -6.08
N PRO A 10 7.58 13.51 -5.53
CA PRO A 10 7.04 13.79 -4.20
C PRO A 10 5.59 13.32 -4.03
N ASN A 11 4.82 13.28 -5.12
CA ASN A 11 3.44 12.83 -5.15
C ASN A 11 3.29 11.37 -4.71
N TRP A 12 4.36 10.56 -4.75
CA TRP A 12 4.31 9.18 -4.26
C TRP A 12 4.10 9.11 -2.75
N LYS A 13 4.70 10.03 -2.01
CA LYS A 13 4.51 10.15 -0.55
C LYS A 13 3.08 10.59 -0.23
N GLU A 14 2.56 11.56 -0.98
CA GLU A 14 1.18 12.01 -0.82
C GLU A 14 0.16 10.90 -1.14
N ALA A 15 0.37 10.18 -2.24
CA ALA A 15 -0.47 9.05 -2.62
C ALA A 15 -0.46 7.94 -1.57
N PHE A 16 0.72 7.62 -1.01
CA PHE A 16 0.83 6.69 0.10
C PHE A 16 0.04 7.16 1.33
N GLU A 17 0.17 8.42 1.74
CA GLU A 17 -0.53 8.93 2.93
C GLU A 17 -2.05 8.95 2.76
N VAL A 18 -2.56 9.17 1.55
CA VAL A 18 -4.00 9.06 1.25
C VAL A 18 -4.47 7.62 1.40
N GLU A 19 -3.80 6.66 0.76
CA GLU A 19 -4.21 5.25 0.79
C GLU A 19 -4.03 4.67 2.21
N LYS A 20 -2.98 5.05 2.93
CA LYS A 20 -2.75 4.66 4.32
C LYS A 20 -3.93 5.02 5.22
N LYS A 21 -4.51 6.21 5.06
CA LYS A 21 -5.69 6.62 5.84
C LYS A 21 -6.91 5.77 5.54
N VAL A 22 -7.13 5.46 4.26
CA VAL A 22 -8.24 4.59 3.82
C VAL A 22 -8.06 3.19 4.40
N LEU A 23 -6.87 2.60 4.25
CA LEU A 23 -6.54 1.27 4.77
C LEU A 23 -6.63 1.20 6.29
N ALA A 24 -6.14 2.23 7.00
CA ALA A 24 -6.22 2.30 8.46
C ALA A 24 -7.67 2.30 8.96
N GLU A 25 -8.59 2.95 8.26
CA GLU A 25 -10.01 2.94 8.64
C GLU A 25 -10.68 1.61 8.30
N VAL A 26 -10.48 1.08 7.08
CA VAL A 26 -11.08 -0.18 6.64
C VAL A 26 -10.65 -1.35 7.54
N LEU A 27 -9.36 -1.38 7.89
CA LEU A 27 -8.73 -2.45 8.65
C LEU A 27 -8.62 -2.14 10.14
N ARG A 28 -9.26 -1.07 10.64
CA ARG A 28 -9.10 -0.57 12.01
C ARG A 28 -9.21 -1.64 13.09
N GLU A 29 -10.10 -2.61 12.91
CA GLU A 29 -10.33 -3.71 13.86
C GLU A 29 -9.11 -4.63 14.04
N PHE A 30 -8.24 -4.72 13.04
CA PHE A 30 -7.04 -5.55 13.07
C PHE A 30 -5.82 -4.80 13.60
N ASN A 31 -5.96 -3.50 13.93
CA ASN A 31 -4.88 -2.61 14.34
C ASN A 31 -3.65 -2.74 13.42
N PRO A 32 -3.78 -2.40 12.13
CA PRO A 32 -2.79 -2.69 11.12
C PRO A 32 -1.55 -1.81 11.27
N LEU A 33 -0.37 -2.38 11.02
CA LEU A 33 0.85 -1.66 10.74
C LEU A 33 0.92 -1.42 9.22
N ILE A 34 0.93 -0.17 8.79
CA ILE A 34 0.91 0.19 7.36
C ILE A 34 2.18 0.97 7.00
N GLU A 35 2.97 0.41 6.09
CA GLU A 35 4.30 0.91 5.72
C GLU A 35 4.43 1.14 4.21
N HIS A 36 5.13 2.23 3.85
CA HIS A 36 5.47 2.53 2.46
C HIS A 36 6.74 1.78 2.08
N VAL A 37 6.62 0.79 1.20
CA VAL A 37 7.74 -0.05 0.76
C VAL A 37 8.00 0.17 -0.74
N GLY A 38 9.02 -0.50 -1.28
CA GLY A 38 9.38 -0.39 -2.69
C GLY A 38 10.28 0.81 -3.03
N GLY A 39 10.61 0.96 -4.31
CA GLY A 39 11.58 1.98 -4.75
C GLY A 39 11.04 3.42 -4.68
N ASN A 40 9.73 3.59 -4.75
CA ASN A 40 9.05 4.89 -4.68
C ASN A 40 8.89 5.43 -3.24
N SER A 41 9.23 4.63 -2.21
CA SER A 41 9.32 5.12 -0.83
C SER A 41 10.66 5.79 -0.50
N VAL A 42 11.65 5.65 -1.39
CA VAL A 42 12.98 6.24 -1.23
C VAL A 42 13.06 7.56 -2.00
N GLU A 43 13.23 8.65 -1.26
CA GLU A 43 13.39 9.98 -1.87
C GLU A 43 14.62 10.01 -2.78
N GLY A 44 14.44 10.53 -4.00
CA GLY A 44 15.50 10.63 -5.01
C GLY A 44 15.80 9.35 -5.80
N LEU A 45 15.07 8.24 -5.57
CA LEU A 45 15.26 7.00 -6.32
C LEU A 45 14.35 6.91 -7.55
N CYS A 46 14.94 6.62 -8.70
CA CYS A 46 14.20 6.30 -9.92
C CYS A 46 13.50 4.93 -9.78
N ALA A 47 12.17 4.93 -9.89
CA ALA A 47 11.34 3.77 -9.58
C ALA A 47 10.16 3.65 -10.55
N LYS A 48 9.42 2.55 -10.45
CA LYS A 48 8.13 2.42 -11.14
C LYS A 48 7.10 3.32 -10.44
N PRO A 49 6.18 3.97 -11.17
CA PRO A 49 5.13 4.81 -10.60
C PRO A 49 3.96 3.97 -10.04
N ILE A 50 4.27 2.98 -9.20
CA ILE A 50 3.32 2.08 -8.54
C ILE A 50 3.68 2.12 -7.07
N ILE A 51 2.78 2.60 -6.19
CA ILE A 51 3.06 2.62 -4.75
C ILE A 51 3.02 1.18 -4.22
N ASP A 52 3.98 0.78 -3.39
CA ASP A 52 3.94 -0.53 -2.74
C ASP A 52 3.63 -0.31 -1.25
N ILE A 53 2.61 -0.98 -0.73
CA ILE A 53 2.15 -0.81 0.66
C ILE A 53 2.21 -2.17 1.34
N ASN A 54 2.94 -2.23 2.45
CA ASN A 54 2.97 -3.39 3.31
C ASN A 54 1.98 -3.22 4.47
N ILE A 55 1.21 -4.26 4.78
CA ILE A 55 0.23 -4.26 5.85
C ILE A 55 0.52 -5.43 6.79
N GLY A 56 0.98 -5.14 8.00
CA GLY A 56 1.17 -6.11 9.07
C GLY A 56 -0.02 -6.15 10.03
N VAL A 57 -0.46 -7.34 10.41
CA VAL A 57 -1.43 -7.56 11.49
C VAL A 57 -0.79 -8.41 12.59
N LYS A 58 -1.24 -8.25 13.84
CA LYS A 58 -0.62 -8.93 15.00
C LYS A 58 -0.91 -10.42 15.06
N GLU A 59 -2.13 -10.81 14.69
CA GLU A 59 -2.57 -12.20 14.75
C GLU A 59 -2.58 -12.78 13.32
N PRO A 60 -1.95 -13.94 13.09
CA PRO A 60 -1.94 -14.59 11.77
C PRO A 60 -3.35 -14.82 11.21
N ASP A 61 -4.31 -15.17 12.07
CA ASP A 61 -5.71 -15.43 11.67
C ASP A 61 -6.44 -14.16 11.19
N HIS A 62 -5.92 -12.97 11.50
CA HIS A 62 -6.44 -11.70 11.00
C HIS A 62 -5.93 -11.37 9.59
N LEU A 63 -4.90 -12.07 9.10
CA LEU A 63 -4.32 -11.80 7.79
C LEU A 63 -5.35 -12.09 6.68
N ASP A 64 -5.91 -13.30 6.67
CA ASP A 64 -6.91 -13.73 5.69
C ASP A 64 -8.16 -12.82 5.73
N GLN A 65 -8.62 -12.50 6.95
CA GLN A 65 -9.79 -11.63 7.16
C GLN A 65 -9.55 -10.20 6.66
N SER A 66 -8.34 -9.67 6.84
CA SER A 66 -7.98 -8.33 6.35
C SER A 66 -7.99 -8.27 4.82
N VAL A 67 -7.56 -9.34 4.16
CA VAL A 67 -7.57 -9.47 2.69
C VAL A 67 -9.00 -9.52 2.16
N GLU A 68 -9.88 -10.31 2.78
CA GLU A 68 -11.30 -10.35 2.42
C GLU A 68 -11.99 -9.00 2.60
N LYS A 69 -11.76 -8.33 3.73
CA LYS A 69 -12.39 -7.05 4.04
C LYS A 69 -12.00 -5.97 3.04
N ARG A 70 -10.74 -5.99 2.55
CA ARG A 70 -10.30 -5.04 1.52
C ARG A 70 -10.89 -5.34 0.15
N LYS A 71 -10.99 -6.61 -0.26
CA LYS A 71 -11.60 -7.01 -1.55
C LYS A 71 -13.05 -6.52 -1.69
N ASN A 72 -13.79 -6.50 -0.59
CA ASN A 72 -15.18 -6.04 -0.54
C ASN A 72 -15.33 -4.50 -0.51
N CYS A 73 -14.23 -3.75 -0.43
CA CYS A 73 -14.24 -2.29 -0.52
C CYS A 73 -14.02 -1.88 -1.99
N GLU A 74 -15.03 -1.29 -2.63
CA GLU A 74 -15.13 -1.00 -4.09
C GLU A 74 -14.03 -0.08 -4.69
N LEU A 75 -13.02 0.30 -3.91
CA LEU A 75 -11.91 1.14 -4.37
C LEU A 75 -10.77 0.23 -4.90
N PHE A 76 -10.92 -0.38 -6.07
CA PHE A 76 -9.86 -1.19 -6.67
C PHE A 76 -8.90 -0.30 -7.49
N ASN A 77 -7.68 -0.10 -7.00
CA ASN A 77 -6.51 0.13 -7.84
C ASN A 77 -5.38 -0.75 -7.32
N SER A 78 -4.68 -1.40 -8.26
CA SER A 78 -3.80 -2.55 -8.07
C SER A 78 -2.71 -2.30 -7.00
N PHE A 79 -2.76 -3.06 -5.90
CA PHE A 79 -1.67 -3.19 -4.93
C PHE A 79 -1.40 -4.68 -4.66
N ILE A 80 -0.12 -5.06 -4.65
CA ILE A 80 0.32 -6.41 -4.30
C ILE A 80 0.47 -6.44 -2.78
N ILE A 81 -0.40 -7.18 -2.09
CA ILE A 81 -0.21 -7.56 -0.70
C ILE A 81 0.72 -8.77 -0.69
N TYR A 82 1.83 -8.68 0.04
CA TYR A 82 2.73 -9.80 0.31
C TYR A 82 2.37 -10.49 1.63
#